data_AF-A0A3B9VK90-F1
#
_entry.id   AF-A0A3B9VK90-F1
#
_cell.length_a   1.000
_cell.length_b   1.000
_cell.length_c   1.000
_cell.angle_alpha   90.00
_cell.angle_beta   90.00
_cell.angle_gamma   90.00
#
_symmetry.space_group_name_H-M   'P 1'
#
loop_
_entity.id
_entity.type
_entity.pdbx_description
1 polymer ?
#
loop_
_entity_poly.entity_id
_entity_poly.type
_entity_poly.pdbx_seq_one_letter_code
_entity_poly.pdbx_strand_id
1 'polypeptide(L)'
;ITGAFGGVLGVGRTVLSGAFSALTVLVLTLYFLISLPSVTKIFYRLAPASRRARVSSIGDAIISRVGSFVGSQVLIAALAALFVFALALGIELPYAAALAMVILFVALIPLIGHFLGASIVVLVALTQSPGKALLALILYTAYV
;
A
#
# COMPACT_ATOMS: atom_id res chain seq x y z
N ILE A 1 4.73 -7.00 35.76
CA ILE A 1 4.31 -7.74 34.53
C ILE A 1 5.33 -7.41 33.43
N THR A 2 6.59 -7.78 33.66
CA THR A 2 7.77 -7.21 32.98
C THR A 2 8.85 -8.29 32.83
N GLY A 3 8.55 -9.31 32.03
CA GLY A 3 9.46 -10.42 31.74
C GLY A 3 9.07 -11.13 30.45
N ALA A 4 9.99 -11.95 29.90
CA ALA A 4 9.87 -12.64 28.61
C ALA A 4 8.50 -13.30 28.35
N PHE A 5 7.82 -13.79 29.38
CA PHE A 5 6.44 -14.33 29.30
C PHE A 5 5.40 -13.31 28.85
N GLY A 6 5.47 -12.05 29.30
CA GLY A 6 4.60 -10.97 28.84
C GLY A 6 4.89 -10.56 27.40
N GLY A 7 6.17 -10.63 26.98
CA GLY A 7 6.59 -10.39 25.60
C GLY A 7 6.08 -11.45 24.63
N VAL A 8 6.24 -12.73 24.96
CA VAL A 8 5.79 -13.85 24.11
C VAL A 8 4.26 -13.90 23.99
N LEU A 9 3.53 -13.71 25.09
CA LEU A 9 2.05 -13.62 25.06
C LEU A 9 1.57 -12.41 24.25
N GLY A 10 2.28 -11.27 24.35
CA GLY A 10 2.00 -10.08 23.56
C GLY A 10 2.20 -10.30 22.06
N VAL A 11 3.34 -10.86 21.65
CA VAL A 11 3.63 -11.17 20.24
C VAL A 11 2.63 -12.18 19.68
N GLY A 12 2.33 -13.25 20.43
CA GLY A 12 1.34 -14.25 20.02
C GLY A 12 -0.05 -13.65 19.78
N ARG A 13 -0.49 -12.74 20.66
CA ARG A 13 -1.77 -12.03 20.49
C ARG A 13 -1.76 -11.12 19.25
N THR A 14 -0.67 -10.39 18.99
CA THR A 14 -0.55 -9.53 17.80
C THR A 14 -0.58 -10.32 16.51
N VAL A 15 0.14 -11.45 16.45
CA VAL A 15 0.16 -12.33 15.27
C VAL A 15 -1.24 -12.91 15.00
N LEU A 16 -1.91 -13.43 16.04
CA LEU A 16 -3.27 -13.97 15.90
C LEU A 16 -4.28 -12.90 15.46
N SER A 17 -4.21 -11.70 16.06
CA SER A 17 -5.06 -10.58 15.66
C SER A 17 -4.79 -10.17 14.21
N GLY A 18 -3.52 -10.07 13.81
CA GLY A 18 -3.12 -9.73 12.44
C GLY A 18 -3.61 -10.76 11.42
N ALA A 19 -3.47 -12.05 11.73
CA ALA A 19 -3.97 -13.14 10.89
C ALA A 19 -5.50 -13.08 10.73
N PHE A 20 -6.24 -12.84 11.82
CA PHE A 20 -7.70 -12.71 11.77
C PHE A 20 -8.14 -11.48 10.97
N SER A 21 -7.47 -10.33 11.14
CA SER A 21 -7.72 -9.13 10.34
C SER A 21 -7.43 -9.39 8.85
N ALA A 22 -6.31 -10.03 8.52
CA ALA A 22 -5.98 -10.37 7.14
C ALA A 22 -7.02 -11.32 6.52
N LEU A 23 -7.46 -12.35 7.27
CA LEU A 23 -8.52 -13.26 6.85
C LEU A 23 -9.83 -12.52 6.61
N THR A 24 -10.22 -11.63 7.51
CA THR A 24 -11.44 -10.83 7.39
C THR A 24 -11.39 -9.95 6.14
N VAL A 25 -10.28 -9.23 5.94
CA VAL A 25 -10.07 -8.41 4.74
C VAL A 25 -10.12 -9.26 3.48
N LEU A 26 -9.49 -10.43 3.46
CA LEU A 26 -9.52 -11.36 2.33
C LEU A 26 -10.95 -11.80 2.01
N VAL A 27 -11.70 -12.29 3.01
CA VAL A 27 -13.08 -12.76 2.83
C VAL A 27 -13.98 -11.64 2.30
N LEU A 28 -13.90 -10.44 2.90
CA LEU A 28 -14.69 -9.29 2.45
C LEU A 28 -14.29 -8.83 1.04
N THR A 29 -13.00 -8.83 0.72
CA THR A 29 -12.50 -8.47 -0.62
C THR A 29 -13.03 -9.43 -1.67
N LEU A 30 -12.98 -10.75 -1.41
CA LEU A 30 -13.54 -11.75 -2.31
C LEU A 30 -15.06 -11.62 -2.43
N TYR A 31 -15.76 -11.40 -1.32
CA TYR A 31 -17.21 -11.17 -1.32
C TYR A 31 -17.60 -9.96 -2.18
N PHE A 32 -16.90 -8.83 -2.02
CA PHE A 32 -17.13 -7.63 -2.83
C PHE A 32 -16.76 -7.84 -4.29
N LEU A 33 -15.66 -8.53 -4.58
CA LEU A 33 -15.24 -8.83 -5.94
C LEU A 33 -16.29 -9.68 -6.68
N ILE A 34 -16.83 -10.71 -6.02
CA ILE A 34 -17.87 -11.58 -6.59
C ILE A 34 -19.21 -10.83 -6.74
N SER A 35 -19.56 -9.98 -5.78
CA SER A 35 -20.84 -9.25 -5.78
C SER A 35 -20.84 -7.99 -6.66
N LEU A 36 -19.67 -7.46 -7.04
CA LEU A 36 -19.52 -6.22 -7.81
C LEU A 36 -20.41 -6.17 -9.07
N PRO A 37 -20.47 -7.20 -9.96
CA PRO A 37 -21.32 -7.15 -11.16
C PRO A 37 -22.82 -7.06 -10.85
N SER A 38 -23.27 -7.65 -9.74
CA SER A 38 -24.67 -7.57 -9.30
C SER A 38 -25.00 -6.16 -8.80
N VAL A 39 -24.09 -5.58 -8.04
CA VAL A 39 -24.19 -4.21 -7.51
C VAL A 39 -24.22 -3.19 -8.65
N THR A 40 -23.29 -3.27 -9.62
CA THR A 40 -23.21 -2.33 -10.75
C THR A 40 -24.45 -2.38 -11.64
N LYS A 41 -25.02 -3.57 -11.88
CA LYS A 41 -26.28 -3.72 -12.62
C LYS A 41 -27.44 -2.98 -11.96
N ILE A 42 -27.51 -2.95 -10.62
CA ILE A 42 -28.53 -2.19 -9.88
C ILE A 42 -28.32 -0.69 -10.12
N PHE A 43 -27.08 -0.20 -10.01
CA PHE A 43 -26.76 1.20 -10.29
C PHE A 43 -27.08 1.60 -11.73
N TYR A 44 -26.83 0.75 -12.73
CA TYR A 44 -27.17 1.03 -14.13
C TYR A 44 -28.67 1.12 -14.38
N ARG A 45 -29.52 0.51 -13.53
CA ARG A 45 -30.99 0.65 -13.65
C ARG A 45 -31.48 2.05 -13.28
N LEU A 46 -30.72 2.82 -12.50
CA LEU A 46 -31.02 4.21 -12.17
C LEU A 46 -30.90 5.13 -13.39
N ALA A 47 -30.16 4.71 -14.42
CA ALA A 47 -30.09 5.45 -15.68
C ALA A 47 -31.35 5.21 -16.55
N PRO A 48 -31.81 6.23 -17.31
CA PRO A 48 -32.91 6.08 -18.27
C PRO A 48 -32.66 4.95 -19.28
N ALA A 49 -33.73 4.24 -19.66
CA ALA A 49 -33.66 3.09 -20.56
C ALA A 49 -32.93 3.39 -21.89
N SER A 50 -33.14 4.59 -22.46
CA SER A 50 -32.52 5.02 -23.72
C SER A 50 -31.00 5.19 -23.66
N ARG A 51 -30.42 5.41 -22.47
CA ARG A 51 -28.98 5.64 -22.27
C ARG A 51 -28.29 4.51 -21.49
N ARG A 52 -29.04 3.56 -20.95
CA ARG A 52 -28.54 2.51 -20.05
C ARG A 52 -27.37 1.73 -20.65
N ALA A 53 -27.43 1.36 -21.92
CA ALA A 53 -26.35 0.63 -22.61
C ALA A 53 -25.05 1.44 -22.70
N ARG A 54 -25.16 2.76 -22.90
CA ARG A 54 -24.00 3.67 -22.93
C ARG A 54 -23.42 3.87 -21.52
N VAL A 55 -24.27 4.01 -20.51
CA VAL A 55 -23.83 4.16 -19.11
C VAL A 55 -23.14 2.89 -18.63
N SER A 56 -23.69 1.70 -18.91
CA SER A 56 -23.08 0.43 -18.50
C SER A 56 -21.72 0.22 -19.17
N SER A 57 -21.60 0.43 -20.49
CA SER A 57 -20.33 0.28 -21.20
C SER A 57 -19.23 1.23 -20.69
N ILE A 58 -19.57 2.49 -20.42
CA ILE A 58 -18.62 3.45 -19.83
C ILE A 58 -18.27 3.06 -18.39
N GLY A 59 -19.26 2.67 -17.59
CA GLY A 59 -19.08 2.26 -16.20
C GLY A 59 -18.18 1.04 -16.08
N ASP A 60 -18.43 -0.01 -16.86
CA ASP A 60 -17.63 -1.24 -16.88
C ASP A 60 -16.18 -0.94 -17.34
N ALA A 61 -16.01 -0.05 -18.32
CA ALA A 61 -14.69 0.41 -18.75
C ALA A 61 -13.94 1.15 -17.64
N ILE A 62 -14.61 2.05 -16.89
CA ILE A 62 -14.00 2.75 -15.75
C ILE A 62 -13.59 1.74 -14.66
N ILE A 63 -14.48 0.81 -14.29
CA ILE A 63 -14.20 -0.20 -13.26
C ILE A 63 -12.98 -1.05 -13.64
N SER A 64 -12.90 -1.51 -14.89
CA SER A 64 -11.76 -2.28 -15.38
C SER A 64 -10.44 -1.49 -15.31
N ARG A 65 -10.47 -0.20 -15.69
CA ARG A 65 -9.30 0.68 -15.64
C ARG A 65 -8.84 0.98 -14.22
N VAL A 66 -9.78 1.29 -13.32
CA VAL A 66 -9.49 1.53 -11.89
C VAL A 66 -8.96 0.26 -11.24
N GLY A 67 -9.57 -0.89 -11.50
CA GLY A 67 -9.12 -2.19 -10.98
C GLY A 67 -7.70 -2.53 -11.43
N SER A 68 -7.40 -2.35 -12.72
CA SER A 68 -6.05 -2.57 -13.27
C SER A 68 -5.03 -1.61 -12.65
N PHE A 69 -5.40 -0.34 -12.50
CA PHE A 69 -4.55 0.67 -11.88
C PHE A 69 -4.22 0.34 -10.41
N VAL A 70 -5.22 0.03 -9.59
CA VAL A 70 -5.02 -0.35 -8.19
C VAL A 70 -4.19 -1.63 -8.09
N GLY A 71 -4.45 -2.62 -8.96
CA GLY A 71 -3.66 -3.84 -9.03
C GLY A 71 -2.18 -3.58 -9.32
N SER A 72 -1.87 -2.71 -10.27
CA SER A 72 -0.49 -2.28 -10.55
C SER A 72 0.15 -1.51 -9.40
N GLN A 73 -0.63 -0.72 -8.65
CA GLN A 73 -0.10 0.02 -7.49
C GLN A 73 0.40 -0.88 -6.38
N VAL A 74 -0.22 -2.04 -6.15
CA VAL A 74 0.28 -3.02 -5.16
C VAL A 74 1.68 -3.50 -5.53
N LEU A 75 1.93 -3.78 -6.81
CA LEU A 75 3.25 -4.18 -7.28
C LEU A 75 4.27 -3.05 -7.15
N ILE A 76 3.90 -1.81 -7.54
CA ILE A 76 4.74 -0.63 -7.40
C ILE A 76 5.12 -0.42 -5.92
N ALA A 77 4.16 -0.52 -5.01
CA ALA A 77 4.41 -0.36 -3.59
C ALA A 77 5.34 -1.45 -3.01
N ALA A 78 5.19 -2.70 -3.45
CA ALA A 78 6.09 -3.78 -3.08
C ALA A 78 7.53 -3.54 -3.56
N LEU A 79 7.69 -3.08 -4.80
CA LEU A 79 9.00 -2.71 -5.36
C LEU A 79 9.61 -1.51 -4.64
N ALA A 80 8.80 -0.49 -4.32
CA ALA A 80 9.25 0.68 -3.56
C ALA A 80 9.74 0.29 -2.16
N ALA A 81 9.00 -0.59 -1.47
CA ALA A 81 9.40 -1.12 -0.17
C ALA A 81 10.73 -1.89 -0.24
N LEU A 82 10.88 -2.75 -1.26
CA LEU A 82 12.12 -3.50 -1.49
C LEU A 82 13.30 -2.58 -1.81
N PHE A 83 13.10 -1.59 -2.67
CA PHE A 83 14.10 -0.57 -2.98
C PHE A 83 14.54 0.17 -1.72
N VAL A 84 13.58 0.65 -0.90
CA VAL A 84 13.91 1.37 0.33
C VAL A 84 14.57 0.46 1.36
N PHE A 85 14.19 -0.81 1.43
CA PHE A 85 14.89 -1.78 2.28
C PHE A 85 16.36 -1.92 1.87
N ALA A 86 16.63 -2.12 0.57
CA ALA A 86 17.99 -2.23 0.05
C ALA A 86 18.78 -0.95 0.22
N LEU A 87 18.18 0.21 -0.07
CA LEU A 87 18.77 1.54 0.16
C LEU A 87 19.15 1.69 1.63
N ALA A 88 18.22 1.41 2.55
CA ALA A 88 18.44 1.56 3.98
C ALA A 88 19.55 0.65 4.51
N LEU A 89 19.68 -0.57 3.99
CA LEU A 89 20.82 -1.43 4.29
C LEU A 89 22.12 -0.88 3.72
N GLY A 90 22.11 -0.44 2.45
CA GLY A 90 23.31 0.03 1.74
C GLY A 90 23.92 1.30 2.31
N ILE A 91 23.12 2.21 2.88
CA ILE A 91 23.61 3.44 3.54
C ILE A 91 23.55 3.37 5.07
N GLU A 92 23.36 2.17 5.62
CA GLU A 92 23.35 1.87 7.05
C GLU A 92 22.39 2.79 7.84
N LEU A 93 21.14 2.84 7.40
CA LEU A 93 20.04 3.49 8.10
C LEU A 93 19.50 2.58 9.22
N PRO A 94 19.14 3.13 10.39
CA PRO A 94 18.50 2.35 11.43
C PRO A 94 17.10 1.90 10.99
N TYR A 95 16.66 0.75 11.50
CA TYR A 95 15.30 0.23 11.31
C TYR A 95 14.87 0.01 9.84
N ALA A 96 15.79 -0.43 8.96
CA ALA A 96 15.53 -0.64 7.53
C ALA A 96 14.23 -1.41 7.23
N ALA A 97 13.96 -2.50 7.96
CA ALA A 97 12.73 -3.30 7.78
C ALA A 97 11.45 -2.51 8.14
N ALA A 98 11.49 -1.71 9.21
CA ALA A 98 10.35 -0.88 9.60
C ALA A 98 10.13 0.25 8.59
N LEU A 99 11.21 0.85 8.09
CA LEU A 99 11.15 1.90 7.06
C LEU A 99 10.53 1.35 5.77
N ALA A 100 10.99 0.20 5.29
CA ALA A 100 10.42 -0.48 4.13
C ALA A 100 8.94 -0.83 4.33
N MET A 101 8.56 -1.29 5.51
CA MET A 101 7.15 -1.57 5.85
C MET A 101 6.28 -0.31 5.77
N VAL A 102 6.76 0.83 6.26
CA VAL A 102 6.04 2.12 6.13
C VAL A 102 5.89 2.49 4.65
N ILE A 103 6.96 2.36 3.87
CA ILE A 103 6.93 2.67 2.43
C ILE A 103 5.98 1.75 1.66
N LEU A 104 5.85 0.47 2.05
CA LEU A 104 4.88 -0.44 1.46
C LEU A 104 3.46 0.12 1.52
N PHE A 105 3.08 0.80 2.60
CA PHE A 105 1.74 1.39 2.71
C PHE A 105 1.66 2.79 2.10
N VAL A 106 2.68 3.62 2.27
CA VAL A 106 2.71 4.99 1.76
C VAL A 106 2.74 5.00 0.22
N ALA A 107 3.47 4.08 -0.40
CA ALA A 107 3.57 3.96 -1.85
C ALA A 107 2.27 3.48 -2.52
N LEU A 108 1.31 2.92 -1.76
CA LEU A 108 -0.03 2.61 -2.28
C LEU A 108 -0.85 3.87 -2.55
N ILE A 109 -0.45 5.03 -2.00
CA ILE A 109 -1.15 6.31 -2.21
C ILE A 109 -0.70 6.88 -3.56
N PRO A 110 -1.60 6.93 -4.57
CA PRO A 110 -1.20 7.37 -5.90
C PRO A 110 -0.80 8.84 -5.92
N LEU A 111 0.08 9.20 -6.86
CA LEU A 111 0.60 10.55 -7.14
C LEU A 111 1.44 11.17 -6.02
N ILE A 112 1.10 10.95 -4.74
CA ILE A 112 1.77 11.59 -3.60
C ILE A 112 2.64 10.63 -2.77
N GLY A 113 2.47 9.31 -2.93
CA GLY A 113 3.15 8.30 -2.11
C GLY A 113 4.68 8.40 -2.17
N HIS A 114 5.26 8.66 -3.34
CA HIS A 114 6.71 8.82 -3.48
C HIS A 114 7.24 10.10 -2.82
N PHE A 115 6.47 11.20 -2.81
CA PHE A 115 6.86 12.43 -2.11
C PHE A 115 6.84 12.23 -0.58
N LEU A 116 5.79 11.57 -0.08
CA LEU A 116 5.70 11.20 1.34
C LEU A 116 6.82 10.23 1.72
N GLY A 117 7.05 9.22 0.89
CA GLY A 117 8.09 8.21 1.12
C GLY A 117 9.49 8.81 1.13
N ALA A 118 9.82 9.64 0.15
CA ALA A 118 11.09 10.37 0.11
C ALA A 118 11.26 11.24 1.35
N SER A 119 10.22 11.98 1.75
CA SER A 119 10.26 12.82 2.96
C SER A 119 10.57 11.98 4.20
N ILE A 120 9.90 10.85 4.40
CA ILE A 120 10.13 9.95 5.54
C ILE A 120 11.57 9.42 5.53
N VAL A 121 12.02 8.86 4.40
CA VAL A 121 13.36 8.26 4.28
C VAL A 121 14.45 9.30 4.50
N VAL A 122 14.32 10.49 3.91
CA VAL A 122 15.29 11.58 4.04
C VAL A 122 15.32 12.14 5.47
N LEU A 123 14.16 12.30 6.12
CA LEU A 123 14.12 12.75 7.51
C LEU A 123 14.78 11.74 8.45
N VAL A 124 14.55 10.43 8.26
CA VAL A 124 15.24 9.40 9.03
C VAL A 124 16.74 9.44 8.77
N ALA A 125 17.17 9.61 7.52
CA ALA A 125 18.58 9.74 7.17
C ALA A 125 19.25 10.98 7.77
N LEU A 126 18.50 12.09 7.89
CA LEU A 126 18.98 13.33 8.49
C LEU A 126 19.29 13.17 9.97
N THR A 127 18.61 12.26 10.68
CA THR A 127 18.93 11.92 12.08
C THR A 127 20.30 11.25 12.22
N GLN A 128 20.84 10.67 11.14
CA GLN A 128 22.12 9.98 11.15
C GLN A 128 23.26 10.90 10.71
N SER A 129 23.13 11.55 9.55
CA SER A 129 24.04 12.62 9.12
C SER A 129 23.49 13.35 7.88
N PRO A 130 23.89 14.62 7.65
CA PRO A 130 23.55 15.34 6.41
C PRO A 130 24.01 14.63 5.14
N GLY A 131 25.15 13.93 5.17
CA GLY A 131 25.67 13.17 4.04
C GLY A 131 24.77 11.98 3.67
N LYS A 132 24.32 11.20 4.66
CA LYS A 132 23.35 10.11 4.44
C LYS A 132 22.01 10.63 3.93
N ALA A 133 21.54 11.78 4.45
CA ALA A 133 20.31 12.40 3.97
C ALA A 133 20.39 12.85 2.51
N LEU A 134 21.50 13.48 2.11
CA LEU A 134 21.73 13.88 0.73
C LEU A 134 21.80 12.67 -0.21
N LEU A 135 22.52 11.61 0.20
CA LEU A 135 22.60 10.38 -0.58
C LEU A 135 21.24 9.69 -0.71
N ALA A 136 20.47 9.62 0.38
CA ALA A 136 19.11 9.08 0.38
C ALA A 136 18.19 9.87 -0.55
N LEU A 137 18.26 11.21 -0.52
CA LEU A 137 17.48 12.07 -1.41
C LEU A 137 17.83 11.81 -2.87
N ILE A 138 19.12 11.82 -3.23
CA ILE A 138 19.58 11.60 -4.60
C ILE A 138 19.15 10.22 -5.11
N LEU A 139 19.42 9.16 -4.34
CA LEU A 139 19.12 7.79 -4.75
C LEU A 139 17.61 7.52 -4.82
N TYR A 140 16.84 8.05 -3.87
CA TYR A 140 15.38 7.90 -3.90
C TYR A 140 14.79 8.65 -5.09
N THR A 141 15.21 9.89 -5.36
CA THR A 141 14.74 10.65 -6.51
C THR A 141 15.15 10.02 -7.84
N ALA A 142 16.33 9.40 -7.93
CA ALA A 142 16.76 8.68 -9.13
C ALA A 142 15.95 7.39 -9.40
N TYR A 143 15.37 6.80 -8.36
CA TYR A 143 14.51 5.63 -8.46
C TYR A 143 13.09 5.95 -8.96
N VAL A 144 12.54 7.10 -8.55
CA VAL A 144 11.16 7.55 -8.86
C VAL A 144 11.06 8.08 -10.28
#